data_AF-A0A1T1NVD1-F1
#
_entry.id   AF-A0A1T1NVD1-F1
#
_cell.length_a   1.000
_cell.length_b   1.000
_cell.length_c   1.000
_cell.angle_alpha   90.00
_cell.angle_beta   90.00
_cell.angle_gamma   90.00
#
_symmetry.space_group_name_H-M   'P 1'
#
loop_
_entity.id
_entity.type
_entity.pdbx_description
1 polymer ?
#
loop_
_entity_poly.entity_id
_entity_poly.type
_entity_poly.pdbx_seq_one_letter_code
_entity_poly.pdbx_strand_id
1 'polypeptide(L)'
;MPEIHSGDEDFVIEDYLFPKQAERKRRDADETHILLPLKADAAKFKARIGAGLKALGASSLLFLRHIREISWRIEGGASGLYLRDDTEVLGDNVSRIKLIGQATGQAEIDQDWLVFHRDVGKGRVELAFSVITDKDDKSKWGVQPLPASPLVVFFPTAYQTNLGFYPQGPFQSTPSRDNIRNDEPWNHQLITEAASLLVEAMTWLRDSNRLDVNALRCLPLDRAKFPDGRLFTPMFEATLEAFKAQPFLPNNDGGYSLAKQSKLGRTTELRELFDSEQLSTLYAVEHTHWLTGDITQDRVNDIRLYVTKELDIKEVHPRDIFSMLTKPFLEAQSDEWIAGVYEFLKDQGGNQAVVGEHAPRALGERHTCHH
;
A
#
# COMPACT_ATOMS: atom_id res chain seq x y z
N MET A 1 23.22 -16.08 -35.23
CA MET A 1 22.98 -16.45 -33.81
C MET A 1 22.75 -15.15 -33.03
N PRO A 2 22.41 -15.13 -31.72
CA PRO A 2 22.38 -13.88 -30.99
C PRO A 2 23.73 -13.16 -31.09
N GLU A 3 23.73 -11.85 -31.34
CA GLU A 3 24.92 -11.01 -31.50
C GLU A 3 24.81 -9.81 -30.55
N ILE A 4 25.91 -9.45 -29.90
CA ILE A 4 26.01 -8.30 -29.00
C ILE A 4 27.20 -7.46 -29.45
N HIS A 5 26.96 -6.16 -29.64
CA HIS A 5 27.94 -5.18 -30.06
C HIS A 5 27.86 -3.98 -29.11
N SER A 6 28.85 -3.78 -28.24
CA SER A 6 28.83 -2.75 -27.19
C SER A 6 30.25 -2.31 -26.86
N GLY A 7 30.52 -1.00 -26.87
CA GLY A 7 31.87 -0.47 -26.59
C GLY A 7 32.92 -1.10 -27.52
N ASP A 8 33.92 -1.77 -26.94
CA ASP A 8 34.97 -2.49 -27.68
C ASP A 8 34.68 -3.99 -27.90
N GLU A 9 33.55 -4.47 -27.39
CA GLU A 9 33.16 -5.87 -27.47
C GLU A 9 32.19 -6.11 -28.63
N ASP A 10 32.51 -7.10 -29.46
CA ASP A 10 31.69 -7.57 -30.57
C ASP A 10 31.74 -9.10 -30.55
N PHE A 11 30.62 -9.75 -30.22
CA PHE A 11 30.57 -11.21 -30.11
C PHE A 11 29.20 -11.82 -30.47
N VAL A 12 29.25 -13.07 -30.92
CA VAL A 12 28.07 -13.94 -31.07
C VAL A 12 27.99 -14.90 -29.89
N ILE A 13 26.78 -15.28 -29.50
CA ILE A 13 26.55 -16.30 -28.46
C ILE A 13 26.28 -17.63 -29.15
N GLU A 14 27.24 -18.54 -29.08
CA GLU A 14 27.10 -19.94 -29.53
C GLU A 14 26.60 -20.84 -28.41
N ASP A 15 25.80 -21.85 -28.78
CA ASP A 15 25.20 -22.83 -27.86
C ASP A 15 24.56 -22.21 -26.61
N TYR A 16 24.05 -20.98 -26.74
CA TYR A 16 23.44 -20.16 -25.68
C TYR A 16 24.37 -19.80 -24.51
N LEU A 17 25.65 -20.14 -24.56
CA LEU A 17 26.58 -20.03 -23.42
C LEU A 17 27.93 -19.43 -23.78
N PHE A 18 28.42 -19.63 -25.00
CA PHE A 18 29.81 -19.32 -25.35
C PHE A 18 29.90 -18.05 -26.19
N PRO A 19 30.44 -16.95 -25.66
CA PRO A 19 30.74 -15.78 -26.47
C PRO A 19 31.91 -16.09 -27.40
N LYS A 20 31.75 -15.80 -28.69
CA LYS A 20 32.83 -15.84 -29.69
C LYS A 20 32.93 -14.51 -30.40
N GLN A 21 34.15 -14.05 -30.65
CA GLN A 21 34.40 -12.79 -31.33
C GLN A 21 33.65 -12.73 -32.67
N ALA A 22 32.95 -11.61 -32.88
CA ALA A 22 32.22 -11.30 -34.10
C ALA A 22 32.94 -10.20 -34.87
N GLU A 23 32.55 -10.01 -36.14
CA GLU A 23 33.00 -8.84 -36.90
C GLU A 23 32.46 -7.55 -36.29
N ARG A 24 33.30 -6.50 -36.27
CA ARG A 24 32.93 -5.22 -35.67
C ARG A 24 31.82 -4.55 -36.48
N LYS A 25 30.72 -4.21 -35.80
CA LYS A 25 29.58 -3.54 -36.41
C LYS A 25 29.61 -2.04 -36.16
N ARG A 26 29.39 -1.25 -37.22
CA ARG A 26 29.33 0.22 -37.11
C ARG A 26 28.13 0.62 -36.25
N ARG A 27 28.42 1.43 -35.23
CA ARG A 27 27.48 1.97 -34.24
C ARG A 27 28.09 3.24 -33.63
N ASP A 28 27.28 4.03 -32.95
CA ASP A 28 27.79 5.16 -32.17
C ASP A 28 28.48 4.68 -30.89
N ALA A 29 29.34 5.52 -30.30
CA ALA A 29 30.21 5.11 -29.18
C ALA A 29 29.44 4.74 -27.90
N ASP A 30 28.28 5.36 -27.70
CA ASP A 30 27.34 5.14 -26.59
C ASP A 30 26.21 4.17 -26.95
N GLU A 31 26.28 3.56 -28.13
CA GLU A 31 25.25 2.67 -28.63
C GLU A 31 25.60 1.20 -28.39
N THR A 32 24.61 0.42 -27.96
CA THR A 32 24.71 -1.04 -27.84
C THR A 32 23.67 -1.69 -28.77
N HIS A 33 24.13 -2.53 -29.69
CA HIS A 33 23.25 -3.34 -30.53
C HIS A 33 23.16 -4.76 -29.99
N ILE A 34 21.93 -5.22 -29.76
CA ILE A 34 21.63 -6.63 -29.43
C ILE A 34 20.76 -7.18 -30.55
N LEU A 35 21.30 -8.12 -31.32
CA LEU A 35 20.59 -8.78 -32.41
C LEU A 35 20.19 -10.19 -31.98
N LEU A 36 18.88 -10.44 -31.91
CA LEU A 36 18.34 -11.75 -31.54
C LEU A 36 17.68 -12.38 -32.78
N PRO A 37 18.29 -13.39 -33.43
CA PRO A 37 17.67 -14.04 -34.58
C PRO A 37 16.53 -14.94 -34.10
N LEU A 38 15.35 -14.75 -34.70
CA LEU A 38 14.15 -15.49 -34.35
C LEU A 38 13.94 -16.61 -35.38
N LYS A 39 13.74 -17.85 -34.91
CA LYS A 39 13.43 -19.00 -35.78
C LYS A 39 12.05 -18.81 -36.43
N ALA A 40 11.94 -19.13 -37.71
CA ALA A 40 10.83 -18.73 -38.58
C ALA A 40 9.48 -19.40 -38.21
N ASP A 41 8.64 -18.64 -37.50
CA ASP A 41 7.20 -18.49 -37.72
C ASP A 41 6.85 -17.04 -37.35
N ALA A 42 7.01 -16.15 -38.32
CA ALA A 42 7.15 -14.71 -38.07
C ALA A 42 5.91 -14.08 -37.43
N ALA A 43 4.69 -14.54 -37.77
CA ALA A 43 3.47 -13.87 -37.35
C ALA A 43 3.16 -14.10 -35.86
N LYS A 44 3.13 -15.36 -35.41
CA LYS A 44 2.84 -15.71 -34.02
C LYS A 44 3.92 -15.19 -33.07
N PHE A 45 5.17 -15.22 -33.50
CA PHE A 45 6.28 -14.71 -32.68
C PHE A 45 6.28 -13.19 -32.57
N LYS A 46 6.04 -12.46 -33.68
CA LYS A 46 5.87 -10.99 -33.66
C LYS A 46 4.72 -10.58 -32.74
N ALA A 47 3.59 -11.28 -32.80
CA ALA A 47 2.45 -11.03 -31.91
C ALA A 47 2.82 -11.24 -30.43
N ARG A 48 3.55 -12.31 -30.10
CA ARG A 48 3.98 -12.60 -28.72
C ARG A 48 5.01 -11.59 -28.20
N ILE A 49 6.01 -11.21 -29.01
CA ILE A 49 6.95 -10.14 -28.65
C ILE A 49 6.18 -8.84 -28.42
N GLY A 50 5.26 -8.50 -29.32
CA GLY A 50 4.48 -7.28 -29.19
C GLY A 50 3.63 -7.24 -27.94
N ALA A 51 3.01 -8.37 -27.56
CA ALA A 51 2.33 -8.49 -26.29
C ALA A 51 3.28 -8.29 -25.10
N GLY A 52 4.48 -8.86 -25.14
CA GLY A 52 5.51 -8.68 -24.11
C GLY A 52 6.00 -7.24 -23.98
N LEU A 53 6.26 -6.55 -25.10
CA LEU A 53 6.68 -5.15 -25.11
C LEU A 53 5.58 -4.21 -24.56
N LYS A 54 4.31 -4.49 -24.88
CA LYS A 54 3.17 -3.79 -24.28
C LYS A 54 3.03 -4.07 -22.78
N ALA A 55 3.29 -5.31 -22.36
CA ALA A 55 3.19 -5.74 -20.98
C ALA A 55 4.36 -5.24 -20.10
N LEU A 56 5.49 -4.85 -20.70
CA LEU A 56 6.62 -4.24 -20.00
C LEU A 56 6.16 -3.02 -19.17
N GLY A 57 5.33 -2.16 -19.77
CA GLY A 57 4.71 -1.01 -19.13
C GLY A 57 5.70 0.03 -18.59
N ALA A 58 5.17 1.18 -18.15
CA ALA A 58 6.00 2.25 -17.61
C ALA A 58 6.67 1.87 -16.27
N SER A 59 6.02 1.05 -15.44
CA SER A 59 6.54 0.63 -14.12
C SER A 59 7.88 -0.11 -14.21
N SER A 60 8.26 -0.67 -15.37
CA SER A 60 9.60 -1.25 -15.57
C SER A 60 10.72 -0.22 -15.43
N LEU A 61 10.45 1.07 -15.64
CA LEU A 61 11.41 2.15 -15.47
C LEU A 61 11.57 2.62 -14.02
N LEU A 62 10.64 2.28 -13.13
CA LEU A 62 10.53 2.85 -11.78
C LEU A 62 11.84 2.73 -10.99
N PHE A 63 12.45 1.54 -11.01
CA PHE A 63 13.66 1.22 -10.25
C PHE A 63 14.95 1.27 -11.09
N LEU A 64 14.85 1.65 -12.38
CA LEU A 64 16.01 1.76 -13.27
C LEU A 64 16.63 3.15 -13.18
N ARG A 65 17.90 3.22 -12.77
CA ARG A 65 18.58 4.50 -12.47
C ARG A 65 19.16 5.20 -13.70
N HIS A 66 19.60 4.40 -14.66
CA HIS A 66 20.33 4.89 -15.84
C HIS A 66 19.50 4.79 -17.13
N ILE A 67 18.36 4.11 -17.07
CA ILE A 67 17.43 4.01 -18.21
C ILE A 67 16.24 4.91 -17.89
N ARG A 68 16.06 5.95 -18.70
CA ARG A 68 14.96 6.92 -18.55
C ARG A 68 13.88 6.78 -19.62
N GLU A 69 14.19 6.10 -20.71
CA GLU A 69 13.30 5.94 -21.84
C GLU A 69 13.32 4.50 -22.34
N ILE A 70 12.13 3.99 -22.68
CA ILE A 70 11.97 2.77 -23.47
C ILE A 70 11.05 3.08 -24.64
N SER A 71 11.62 3.03 -25.84
CA SER A 71 10.88 3.20 -27.10
C SER A 71 10.91 1.89 -27.89
N TRP A 72 9.74 1.46 -28.37
CA TRP A 72 9.64 0.25 -29.16
C TRP A 72 8.64 0.39 -30.30
N ARG A 73 8.92 -0.34 -31.38
CA ARG A 73 8.08 -0.39 -32.58
C ARG A 73 8.13 -1.78 -33.21
N ILE A 74 7.00 -2.22 -33.73
CA ILE A 74 6.88 -3.42 -34.55
C ILE A 74 6.58 -2.95 -35.96
N GLU A 75 7.36 -3.42 -36.93
CA GLU A 75 7.16 -3.07 -38.34
C GLU A 75 5.72 -3.35 -38.80
N GLY A 76 5.05 -2.32 -39.32
CA GLY A 76 3.65 -2.39 -39.76
C GLY A 76 2.62 -2.61 -38.64
N GLY A 77 3.02 -2.44 -37.37
CA GLY A 77 2.21 -2.80 -36.21
C GLY A 77 2.22 -1.74 -35.10
N ALA A 78 2.19 -2.22 -33.85
CA ALA A 78 2.12 -1.37 -32.67
C ALA A 78 3.46 -0.73 -32.32
N SER A 79 3.39 0.38 -31.59
CA SER A 79 4.52 1.04 -30.95
C SER A 79 4.17 1.44 -29.52
N GLY A 80 5.19 1.83 -28.77
CA GLY A 80 5.03 2.44 -27.46
C GLY A 80 6.26 3.22 -27.05
N LEU A 81 6.03 4.18 -26.15
CA LEU A 81 7.03 5.01 -25.52
C LEU A 81 6.73 5.06 -24.02
N TYR A 82 7.73 4.78 -23.20
CA TYR A 82 7.68 4.92 -21.76
C TYR A 82 8.82 5.82 -21.31
N LEU A 83 8.52 6.77 -20.44
CA LEU A 83 9.45 7.77 -19.94
C LEU A 83 9.41 7.79 -18.41
N ARG A 84 10.59 7.93 -17.82
CA ARG A 84 10.79 8.29 -16.42
C ARG A 84 11.27 9.73 -16.39
N ASP A 85 10.46 10.58 -15.77
CA ASP A 85 10.79 11.99 -15.59
C ASP A 85 11.92 12.17 -14.56
N ASP A 86 12.42 13.39 -14.45
CA ASP A 86 13.39 13.73 -13.42
C ASP A 86 12.81 13.48 -12.02
N THR A 87 13.67 13.01 -11.12
CA THR A 87 13.29 12.63 -9.77
C THR A 87 13.25 13.87 -8.88
N GLU A 88 12.10 14.14 -8.27
CA GLU A 88 11.92 15.21 -7.28
C GLU A 88 12.40 14.70 -5.92
N VAL A 89 13.44 15.29 -5.35
CA VAL A 89 13.98 14.90 -4.05
C VAL A 89 13.17 15.59 -2.94
N LEU A 90 12.56 14.80 -2.05
CA LEU A 90 11.73 15.29 -0.96
C LEU A 90 12.42 15.21 0.42
N GLY A 91 13.57 14.54 0.49
CA GLY A 91 14.38 14.36 1.69
C GLY A 91 15.55 13.41 1.42
N ASP A 92 16.33 13.09 2.46
CA ASP A 92 17.58 12.32 2.33
C ASP A 92 17.40 10.94 1.68
N ASN A 93 16.31 10.25 2.02
CA ASN A 93 16.03 8.89 1.58
C ASN A 93 14.68 8.75 0.85
N VAL A 94 14.06 9.87 0.43
CA VAL A 94 12.73 9.88 -0.18
C VAL A 94 12.66 10.79 -1.41
N SER A 95 12.03 10.29 -2.46
CA SER A 95 11.82 11.03 -3.69
C SER A 95 10.48 10.72 -4.34
N ARG A 96 10.02 11.64 -5.19
CA ARG A 96 8.87 11.45 -6.06
C ARG A 96 9.35 11.21 -7.50
N ILE A 97 8.81 10.17 -8.12
CA ILE A 97 9.15 9.76 -9.49
C ILE A 97 7.87 9.74 -10.32
N LYS A 98 7.92 10.42 -11.46
CA LYS A 98 6.84 10.42 -12.44
C LYS A 98 7.17 9.49 -13.61
N LEU A 99 6.21 8.66 -13.97
CA LEU A 99 6.27 7.76 -15.12
C LEU A 99 5.16 8.12 -16.10
N ILE A 100 5.54 8.37 -17.35
CA ILE A 100 4.62 8.71 -18.42
C ILE A 100 4.75 7.65 -19.51
N GLY A 101 3.64 7.29 -20.14
CA GLY A 101 3.68 6.28 -21.18
C GLY A 101 2.51 6.29 -22.13
N GLN A 102 2.76 5.87 -23.36
CA GLN A 102 1.73 5.66 -24.35
C GLN A 102 2.08 4.44 -25.18
N ALA A 103 1.10 3.59 -25.46
CA ALA A 103 1.26 2.44 -26.34
C ALA A 103 0.00 2.22 -27.17
N THR A 104 0.16 1.69 -28.38
CA THR A 104 -0.96 1.48 -29.31
C THR A 104 -2.07 0.62 -28.68
N GLY A 105 -3.26 1.22 -28.54
CA GLY A 105 -4.45 0.55 -27.99
C GLY A 105 -4.49 0.46 -26.47
N GLN A 106 -3.66 1.21 -25.75
CA GLN A 106 -3.70 1.35 -24.29
C GLN A 106 -3.99 2.81 -23.91
N ALA A 107 -4.57 3.00 -22.72
CA ALA A 107 -4.71 4.33 -22.14
C ALA A 107 -3.33 4.95 -21.89
N GLU A 108 -3.27 6.27 -21.92
CA GLU A 108 -2.07 6.99 -21.49
C GLU A 108 -1.80 6.69 -20.02
N ILE A 109 -0.52 6.50 -19.73
CA ILE A 109 0.00 6.26 -18.39
C ILE A 109 0.53 7.61 -17.91
N ASP A 110 0.00 8.05 -16.78
CA ASP A 110 0.55 9.14 -15.97
C ASP A 110 0.50 8.63 -14.52
N GLN A 111 1.65 8.25 -13.99
CA GLN A 111 1.78 7.63 -12.67
C GLN A 111 2.83 8.37 -11.85
N ASP A 112 2.45 8.74 -10.63
CA ASP A 112 3.36 9.26 -9.63
C ASP A 112 3.67 8.20 -8.58
N TRP A 113 4.92 8.17 -8.13
CA TRP A 113 5.41 7.23 -7.13
C TRP A 113 6.19 7.96 -6.05
N LEU A 114 5.91 7.65 -4.79
CA LEU A 114 6.73 8.06 -3.65
C LEU A 114 7.66 6.90 -3.30
N VAL A 115 8.97 7.11 -3.45
CA VAL A 115 9.98 6.06 -3.31
C VAL A 115 10.92 6.37 -2.16
N PHE A 116 10.90 5.49 -1.16
CA PHE A 116 11.87 5.48 -0.07
C PHE A 116 13.02 4.54 -0.44
N HIS A 117 14.25 4.88 -0.08
CA HIS A 117 15.40 4.05 -0.43
C HIS A 117 16.45 3.98 0.67
N ARG A 118 17.19 2.86 0.73
CA ARG A 118 18.33 2.67 1.63
C ARG A 118 19.45 1.94 0.91
N ASP A 119 20.67 2.45 1.05
CA ASP A 119 21.86 1.77 0.56
C ASP A 119 22.22 0.58 1.46
N VAL A 120 22.50 -0.57 0.84
CA VAL A 120 22.85 -1.82 1.53
C VAL A 120 24.22 -2.36 1.05
N GLY A 121 25.06 -1.49 0.49
CA GLY A 121 26.42 -1.78 0.00
C GLY A 121 26.48 -2.50 -1.35
N LYS A 122 25.49 -3.34 -1.68
CA LYS A 122 25.37 -4.08 -2.95
C LYS A 122 24.21 -3.59 -3.83
N GLY A 123 23.74 -2.37 -3.60
CA GLY A 123 22.55 -1.80 -4.23
C GLY A 123 21.72 -1.04 -3.23
N ARG A 124 20.43 -0.86 -3.53
CA ARG A 124 19.47 -0.26 -2.59
C ARG A 124 18.26 -1.15 -2.40
N VAL A 125 17.74 -1.12 -1.19
CA VAL A 125 16.36 -1.51 -0.91
C VAL A 125 15.49 -0.28 -1.13
N GLU A 126 14.38 -0.44 -1.84
CA GLU A 126 13.49 0.65 -2.24
C GLU A 126 12.03 0.24 -1.97
N LEU A 127 11.23 1.15 -1.41
CA LEU A 127 9.78 0.97 -1.18
C LEU A 127 9.04 2.02 -2.00
N ALA A 128 8.28 1.60 -3.01
CA ALA A 128 7.58 2.50 -3.91
C ALA A 128 6.06 2.45 -3.70
N PHE A 129 5.52 3.54 -3.17
CA PHE A 129 4.09 3.76 -2.96
C PHE A 129 3.50 4.48 -4.18
N SER A 130 2.35 4.01 -4.67
CA SER A 130 1.63 4.74 -5.72
C SER A 130 1.01 6.00 -5.13
N VAL A 131 1.20 7.13 -5.81
CA VAL A 131 0.64 8.42 -5.42
C VAL A 131 -0.61 8.69 -6.24
N ILE A 132 -1.65 9.18 -5.56
CA ILE A 132 -2.83 9.77 -6.17
C ILE A 132 -2.83 11.26 -5.87
N THR A 133 -3.00 12.06 -6.92
CA THR A 133 -3.05 13.53 -6.83
C THR A 133 -4.45 13.99 -7.18
N ASP A 134 -4.95 14.97 -6.43
CA ASP A 134 -6.23 15.61 -6.71
C ASP A 134 -6.20 16.30 -8.09
N LYS A 135 -7.33 16.23 -8.81
CA LYS A 135 -7.43 16.78 -10.17
C LYS A 135 -7.44 18.30 -10.19
N ASP A 136 -7.98 18.91 -9.15
CA ASP A 136 -8.20 20.35 -9.03
C ASP A 136 -7.04 21.03 -8.28
N ASP A 137 -6.38 20.31 -7.37
CA ASP A 137 -5.25 20.83 -6.59
C ASP A 137 -4.06 19.85 -6.53
N LYS A 138 -3.05 20.09 -7.36
CA LYS A 138 -1.83 19.26 -7.41
C LYS A 138 -1.03 19.22 -6.10
N SER A 139 -1.25 20.16 -5.19
CA SER A 139 -0.62 20.15 -3.86
C SER A 139 -1.26 19.13 -2.92
N LYS A 140 -2.50 18.71 -3.20
CA LYS A 140 -3.21 17.67 -2.47
C LYS A 140 -2.98 16.33 -3.14
N TRP A 141 -2.19 15.50 -2.47
CA TRP A 141 -1.89 14.15 -2.90
C TRP A 141 -1.73 13.26 -1.69
N GLY A 142 -1.95 11.96 -1.89
CA GLY A 142 -1.76 10.91 -0.90
C GLY A 142 -1.21 9.65 -1.56
N VAL A 143 -0.90 8.64 -0.76
CA VAL A 143 -0.52 7.33 -1.28
C VAL A 143 -1.72 6.40 -1.27
N GLN A 144 -1.74 5.43 -2.19
CA GLN A 144 -2.84 4.47 -2.31
C GLN A 144 -2.33 3.03 -2.39
N PRO A 145 -3.10 2.07 -1.85
CA PRO A 145 -2.71 0.67 -1.87
C PRO A 145 -2.75 0.10 -3.29
N LEU A 146 -1.74 -0.67 -3.64
CA LEU A 146 -1.73 -1.46 -4.88
C LEU A 146 -2.65 -2.69 -4.75
N PRO A 147 -3.35 -3.07 -5.84
CA PRO A 147 -4.16 -4.29 -5.84
C PRO A 147 -3.32 -5.57 -5.78
N ALA A 148 -2.07 -5.51 -6.26
CA ALA A 148 -1.09 -6.59 -6.17
C ALA A 148 0.33 -5.99 -6.11
N SER A 149 1.21 -6.64 -5.35
CA SER A 149 2.57 -6.18 -5.07
C SER A 149 3.56 -7.35 -5.13
N PRO A 150 3.94 -7.80 -6.34
CA PRO A 150 5.10 -8.66 -6.48
C PRO A 150 6.36 -8.00 -5.91
N LEU A 151 7.26 -8.82 -5.37
CA LEU A 151 8.61 -8.39 -5.05
C LEU A 151 9.36 -8.09 -6.35
N VAL A 152 10.07 -6.97 -6.39
CA VAL A 152 10.79 -6.52 -7.59
C VAL A 152 12.30 -6.70 -7.42
N VAL A 153 12.92 -7.32 -8.43
CA VAL A 153 14.38 -7.44 -8.54
C VAL A 153 14.78 -6.87 -9.91
N PHE A 154 14.68 -5.54 -10.03
CA PHE A 154 14.57 -4.77 -11.27
C PHE A 154 13.31 -5.04 -12.09
N PHE A 155 12.88 -6.30 -12.18
CA PHE A 155 11.62 -6.73 -12.78
C PHE A 155 10.75 -7.44 -11.74
N PRO A 156 9.41 -7.39 -11.88
CA PRO A 156 8.51 -8.12 -11.01
C PRO A 156 8.80 -9.63 -11.00
N THR A 157 8.89 -10.21 -9.81
CA THR A 157 8.98 -11.66 -9.62
C THR A 157 7.57 -12.25 -9.40
N ALA A 158 7.47 -13.58 -9.39
CA ALA A 158 6.26 -14.30 -9.01
C ALA A 158 5.96 -14.25 -7.49
N TYR A 159 6.89 -13.75 -6.67
CA TYR A 159 6.73 -13.69 -5.22
C TYR A 159 5.76 -12.57 -4.84
N GLN A 160 4.56 -12.91 -4.35
CA GLN A 160 3.59 -11.94 -3.86
C GLN A 160 3.89 -11.52 -2.42
N THR A 161 3.99 -10.21 -2.18
CA THR A 161 4.40 -9.67 -0.87
C THR A 161 3.23 -9.32 0.04
N ASN A 162 2.02 -9.22 -0.52
CA ASN A 162 0.79 -8.82 0.20
C ASN A 162 0.82 -7.40 0.79
N LEU A 163 1.74 -6.55 0.32
CA LEU A 163 1.86 -5.14 0.70
C LEU A 163 1.02 -4.26 -0.24
N GLY A 164 0.74 -3.01 0.13
CA GLY A 164 0.11 -2.05 -0.78
C GLY A 164 1.10 -1.18 -1.55
N PHE A 165 2.38 -1.54 -1.55
CA PHE A 165 3.46 -0.85 -2.27
C PHE A 165 4.43 -1.89 -2.85
N TYR A 166 5.31 -1.46 -3.77
CA TYR A 166 6.35 -2.35 -4.30
C TYR A 166 7.61 -2.31 -3.44
N PRO A 167 8.02 -3.43 -2.82
CA PRO A 167 9.40 -3.57 -2.35
C PRO A 167 10.31 -3.97 -3.51
N GLN A 168 11.49 -3.36 -3.55
CA GLN A 168 12.54 -3.68 -4.49
C GLN A 168 13.88 -3.79 -3.75
N GLY A 169 14.74 -4.69 -4.22
CA GLY A 169 16.09 -4.82 -3.67
C GLY A 169 16.97 -5.74 -4.50
N PRO A 170 18.27 -5.81 -4.21
CA PRO A 170 19.20 -6.75 -4.83
C PRO A 170 19.01 -8.17 -4.27
N PHE A 171 17.77 -8.69 -4.28
CA PHE A 171 17.46 -10.02 -3.78
C PHE A 171 18.09 -11.10 -4.66
N GLN A 172 18.56 -12.16 -4.02
CA GLN A 172 19.03 -13.34 -4.72
C GLN A 172 17.84 -14.15 -5.23
N SER A 173 17.76 -14.27 -6.54
CA SER A 173 16.70 -14.99 -7.25
C SER A 173 17.03 -16.46 -7.48
N THR A 174 16.02 -17.23 -7.86
CA THR A 174 16.17 -18.57 -8.44
C THR A 174 16.99 -18.50 -9.74
N PRO A 175 17.56 -19.61 -10.23
CA PRO A 175 18.28 -19.61 -11.52
C PRO A 175 17.44 -19.09 -12.70
N SER A 176 16.13 -19.36 -12.70
CA SER A 176 15.15 -18.85 -13.68
C SER A 176 14.82 -17.36 -13.51
N ARG A 177 15.22 -16.74 -12.40
CA ARG A 177 14.94 -15.34 -12.01
C ARG A 177 13.46 -14.99 -11.86
N ASP A 178 12.59 -15.98 -11.89
CA ASP A 178 11.15 -15.82 -11.74
C ASP A 178 10.72 -15.66 -10.28
N ASN A 179 11.55 -16.07 -9.32
CA ASN A 179 11.25 -16.01 -7.89
C ASN A 179 12.52 -15.74 -7.06
N ILE A 180 12.39 -15.58 -5.75
CA ILE A 180 13.49 -15.42 -4.81
C ILE A 180 13.75 -16.69 -4.01
N ARG A 181 14.98 -16.79 -3.48
CA ARG A 181 15.39 -17.88 -2.60
C ARG A 181 15.06 -17.56 -1.15
N ASN A 182 14.30 -18.43 -0.48
CA ASN A 182 13.88 -18.23 0.91
C ASN A 182 14.93 -18.69 1.94
N ASP A 183 15.89 -19.50 1.51
CA ASP A 183 16.99 -20.05 2.31
C ASP A 183 18.21 -19.12 2.38
N GLU A 184 18.21 -18.02 1.63
CA GLU A 184 19.36 -17.13 1.48
C GLU A 184 19.44 -16.07 2.59
N PRO A 185 20.47 -16.09 3.46
CA PRO A 185 20.59 -15.11 4.56
C PRO A 185 20.60 -13.65 4.10
N TRP A 186 21.15 -13.39 2.90
CA TRP A 186 21.13 -12.07 2.29
C TRP A 186 19.72 -11.54 2.07
N ASN A 187 18.79 -12.40 1.62
CA ASN A 187 17.40 -12.00 1.41
C ASN A 187 16.71 -11.67 2.74
N HIS A 188 17.00 -12.42 3.81
CA HIS A 188 16.49 -12.10 5.16
C HIS A 188 17.00 -10.73 5.63
N GLN A 189 18.31 -10.45 5.45
CA GLN A 189 18.89 -9.15 5.79
C GLN A 189 18.20 -8.01 5.02
N LEU A 190 17.97 -8.17 3.72
CA LEU A 190 17.28 -7.15 2.91
C LEU A 190 15.85 -6.88 3.40
N ILE A 191 15.13 -7.90 3.87
CA ILE A 191 13.79 -7.68 4.44
C ILE A 191 13.86 -6.97 5.79
N THR A 192 14.86 -7.26 6.63
CA THR A 192 15.08 -6.49 7.87
C THR A 192 15.33 -5.02 7.56
N GLU A 193 16.15 -4.73 6.54
CA GLU A 193 16.39 -3.35 6.08
C GLU A 193 15.12 -2.71 5.52
N ALA A 194 14.33 -3.46 4.73
CA ALA A 194 13.05 -2.99 4.20
C ALA A 194 12.04 -2.68 5.32
N ALA A 195 12.00 -3.50 6.37
CA ALA A 195 11.10 -3.32 7.51
C ALA A 195 11.47 -2.06 8.33
N SER A 196 12.76 -1.84 8.55
CA SER A 196 13.24 -0.60 9.18
C SER A 196 12.97 0.63 8.30
N LEU A 197 13.19 0.53 6.98
CA LEU A 197 12.88 1.59 6.03
C LEU A 197 11.36 1.89 5.96
N LEU A 198 10.51 0.88 6.17
CA LEU A 198 9.06 1.08 6.26
C LEU A 198 8.68 1.95 7.47
N VAL A 199 9.32 1.76 8.62
CA VAL A 199 9.08 2.61 9.80
C VAL A 199 9.53 4.05 9.55
N GLU A 200 10.64 4.25 8.83
CA GLU A 200 11.07 5.58 8.37
C GLU A 200 10.05 6.19 7.40
N ALA A 201 9.52 5.40 6.47
CA ALA A 201 8.47 5.84 5.55
C ALA A 201 7.19 6.26 6.29
N MET A 202 6.75 5.48 7.29
CA MET A 202 5.62 5.83 8.16
C MET A 202 5.87 7.14 8.91
N THR A 203 7.10 7.34 9.41
CA THR A 203 7.53 8.57 10.09
C THR A 203 7.44 9.77 9.16
N TRP A 204 8.02 9.65 7.96
CA TRP A 204 7.99 10.73 6.98
C TRP A 204 6.56 11.06 6.52
N LEU A 205 5.72 10.05 6.29
CA LEU A 205 4.31 10.24 5.92
C LEU A 205 3.55 10.95 7.04
N ARG A 206 3.77 10.60 8.31
CA ARG A 206 3.17 11.30 9.46
C ARG A 206 3.60 12.76 9.51
N ASP A 207 4.91 13.00 9.46
CA ASP A 207 5.50 14.33 9.62
C ASP A 207 5.16 15.26 8.44
N SER A 208 4.87 14.69 7.27
CA SER A 208 4.38 15.41 6.08
C SER A 208 2.85 15.56 6.03
N ASN A 209 2.15 15.10 7.07
CA ASN A 209 0.68 15.02 7.13
C ASN A 209 0.05 14.28 5.93
N ARG A 210 0.61 13.11 5.60
CA ARG A 210 0.24 12.22 4.49
C ARG A 210 -0.07 10.78 4.94
N LEU A 211 -0.02 10.47 6.23
CA LEU A 211 -0.33 9.15 6.76
C LEU A 211 -1.85 9.00 6.96
N ASP A 212 -2.62 9.10 5.90
CA ASP A 212 -4.08 8.94 5.94
C ASP A 212 -4.51 7.46 5.95
N VAL A 213 -5.82 7.22 5.90
CA VAL A 213 -6.39 5.86 5.84
C VAL A 213 -5.92 5.08 4.61
N ASN A 214 -5.71 5.70 3.45
CA ASN A 214 -5.18 5.01 2.28
C ASN A 214 -3.71 4.63 2.46
N ALA A 215 -2.92 5.48 3.11
CA ALA A 215 -1.56 5.18 3.51
C ALA A 215 -1.49 4.01 4.50
N LEU A 216 -2.37 3.98 5.50
CA LEU A 216 -2.47 2.85 6.42
C LEU A 216 -2.80 1.53 5.69
N ARG A 217 -3.70 1.56 4.70
CA ARG A 217 -4.02 0.38 3.87
C ARG A 217 -2.85 -0.12 3.02
N CYS A 218 -1.80 0.67 2.87
CA CYS A 218 -0.57 0.23 2.19
C CYS A 218 0.29 -0.69 3.07
N LEU A 219 0.07 -0.66 4.39
CA LEU A 219 0.90 -1.34 5.39
C LEU A 219 0.53 -2.83 5.54
N PRO A 220 1.43 -3.67 6.09
CA PRO A 220 1.14 -5.06 6.41
C PRO A 220 0.20 -5.14 7.63
N LEU A 221 -1.11 -5.04 7.41
CA LEU A 221 -2.12 -5.02 8.48
C LEU A 221 -2.83 -6.37 8.73
N ASP A 222 -2.60 -7.38 7.88
CA ASP A 222 -3.27 -8.67 8.00
C ASP A 222 -2.30 -9.77 8.43
N ARG A 223 -2.31 -10.14 9.72
CA ARG A 223 -1.45 -11.17 10.28
C ARG A 223 -1.53 -12.50 9.53
N ALA A 224 -2.69 -12.86 8.99
CA ALA A 224 -2.85 -14.11 8.23
C ALA A 224 -2.00 -14.13 6.95
N LYS A 225 -1.69 -12.96 6.38
CA LYS A 225 -0.81 -12.81 5.21
C LYS A 225 0.68 -12.78 5.56
N PHE A 226 1.01 -12.59 6.84
CA PHE A 226 2.38 -12.53 7.37
C PHE A 226 2.57 -13.49 8.55
N PRO A 227 2.34 -14.81 8.38
CA PRO A 227 2.44 -15.77 9.48
C PRO A 227 3.89 -15.92 9.95
N ASP A 228 4.06 -16.32 11.21
CA ASP A 228 5.37 -16.43 11.85
C ASP A 228 6.36 -17.31 11.06
N GLY A 229 7.63 -16.90 11.04
CA GLY A 229 8.72 -17.64 10.39
C GLY A 229 8.72 -17.56 8.85
N ARG A 230 7.87 -16.73 8.24
CA ARG A 230 7.96 -16.42 6.80
C ARG A 230 8.94 -15.28 6.55
N LEU A 231 9.44 -15.22 5.32
CA LEU A 231 10.45 -14.23 4.92
C LEU A 231 9.99 -12.78 5.16
N PHE A 232 8.71 -12.46 4.93
CA PHE A 232 8.16 -11.11 5.07
C PHE A 232 7.53 -10.80 6.44
N THR A 233 7.55 -11.74 7.40
CA THR A 233 7.06 -11.51 8.76
C THR A 233 7.67 -10.27 9.42
N PRO A 234 8.98 -9.95 9.25
CA PRO A 234 9.57 -8.76 9.87
C PRO A 234 8.90 -7.44 9.45
N MET A 235 8.30 -7.36 8.27
CA MET A 235 7.56 -6.17 7.83
C MET A 235 6.34 -5.92 8.73
N PHE A 236 5.56 -6.97 9.01
CA PHE A 236 4.39 -6.89 9.89
C PHE A 236 4.79 -6.55 11.33
N GLU A 237 5.82 -7.24 11.86
CA GLU A 237 6.29 -7.05 13.23
C GLU A 237 6.82 -5.62 13.44
N ALA A 238 7.64 -5.11 12.52
CA ALA A 238 8.15 -3.75 12.59
C ALA A 238 7.02 -2.71 12.54
N THR A 239 6.02 -2.90 11.68
CA THR A 239 4.83 -2.03 11.65
C THR A 239 4.05 -2.07 12.95
N LEU A 240 3.83 -3.27 13.52
CA LEU A 240 3.12 -3.43 14.80
C LEU A 240 3.83 -2.74 15.95
N GLU A 241 5.13 -2.95 16.08
CA GLU A 241 5.92 -2.29 17.13
C GLU A 241 5.99 -0.77 16.92
N ALA A 242 6.04 -0.31 15.67
CA ALA A 242 5.99 1.12 15.36
C ALA A 242 4.66 1.77 15.82
N PHE A 243 3.51 1.15 15.59
CA PHE A 243 2.22 1.67 16.07
C PHE A 243 2.10 1.71 17.60
N LYS A 244 2.74 0.77 18.30
CA LYS A 244 2.78 0.78 19.77
C LYS A 244 3.69 1.88 20.32
N ALA A 245 4.80 2.16 19.64
CA ALA A 245 5.84 3.05 20.12
C ALA A 245 5.63 4.53 19.72
N GLN A 246 4.95 4.81 18.61
CA GLN A 246 4.89 6.15 18.02
C GLN A 246 3.46 6.53 17.58
N PRO A 247 3.14 7.84 17.53
CA PRO A 247 1.82 8.31 17.16
C PRO A 247 1.60 8.19 15.66
N PHE A 248 1.16 7.02 15.20
CA PHE A 248 0.90 6.73 13.77
C PHE A 248 -0.58 6.57 13.44
N LEU A 249 -1.48 6.67 14.42
CA LEU A 249 -2.91 6.50 14.20
C LEU A 249 -3.59 7.86 13.97
N PRO A 250 -4.15 8.13 12.78
CA PRO A 250 -4.87 9.36 12.50
C PRO A 250 -6.05 9.53 13.45
N ASN A 251 -6.12 10.69 14.09
CA ASN A 251 -7.18 11.03 15.03
C ASN A 251 -8.22 11.96 14.38
N ASN A 252 -9.36 12.12 15.05
CA ASN A 252 -10.46 12.95 14.57
C ASN A 252 -10.15 14.46 14.61
N ASP A 253 -9.09 14.86 15.30
CA ASP A 253 -8.64 16.26 15.45
C ASP A 253 -7.65 16.67 14.34
N GLY A 254 -7.41 15.80 13.35
CA GLY A 254 -6.53 16.06 12.21
C GLY A 254 -5.03 15.81 12.47
N GLY A 255 -4.70 15.21 13.62
CA GLY A 255 -3.33 14.80 13.98
C GLY A 255 -3.18 13.28 14.08
N TYR A 256 -2.18 12.85 14.85
CA TYR A 256 -1.87 11.43 15.07
C TYR A 256 -1.75 11.13 16.55
N SER A 257 -2.16 9.92 16.94
CA SER A 257 -2.21 9.46 18.34
C SER A 257 -1.48 8.13 18.53
N LEU A 258 -0.95 7.91 19.73
CA LEU A 258 -0.42 6.61 20.16
C LEU A 258 -1.56 5.62 20.37
N ALA A 259 -1.33 4.33 20.14
CA ALA A 259 -2.35 3.29 20.35
C ALA A 259 -3.01 3.35 21.74
N LYS A 260 -2.22 3.57 22.80
CA LYS A 260 -2.73 3.68 24.19
C LYS A 260 -3.62 4.91 24.44
N GLN A 261 -3.49 5.93 23.60
CA GLN A 261 -4.22 7.21 23.61
C GLN A 261 -5.38 7.21 22.61
N SER A 262 -5.60 6.13 21.89
CA SER A 262 -6.64 6.05 20.87
C SER A 262 -7.86 5.30 21.38
N LYS A 263 -9.04 5.73 20.96
CA LYS A 263 -10.31 5.00 21.09
C LYS A 263 -11.00 4.93 19.74
N LEU A 264 -11.69 3.83 19.47
CA LEU A 264 -12.49 3.69 18.26
C LEU A 264 -13.96 3.97 18.59
N GLY A 265 -14.49 5.11 18.16
CA GLY A 265 -15.90 5.46 18.34
C GLY A 265 -16.77 4.74 17.32
N ARG A 266 -17.85 4.09 17.77
CA ARG A 266 -18.73 3.31 16.88
C ARG A 266 -19.52 4.15 15.88
N THR A 267 -19.95 5.34 16.27
CA THR A 267 -20.79 6.22 15.42
C THR A 267 -20.21 7.62 15.35
N THR A 268 -20.60 8.36 14.31
CA THR A 268 -20.16 9.75 14.13
C THR A 268 -20.69 10.65 15.24
N GLU A 269 -21.96 10.51 15.59
CA GLU A 269 -22.62 11.32 16.62
C GLU A 269 -21.94 11.10 17.99
N LEU A 270 -21.48 9.88 18.29
CA LEU A 270 -20.73 9.61 19.51
C LEU A 270 -19.36 10.32 19.51
N ARG A 271 -18.69 10.38 18.36
CA ARG A 271 -17.39 11.04 18.23
C ARG A 271 -17.49 12.56 18.30
N GLU A 272 -18.59 13.11 17.81
CA GLU A 272 -18.89 14.55 17.89
C GLU A 272 -19.33 14.97 19.30
N LEU A 273 -19.97 14.06 20.06
CA LEU A 273 -20.46 14.34 21.40
C LEU A 273 -19.35 14.41 22.45
N PHE A 274 -18.25 13.66 22.29
CA PHE A 274 -17.17 13.61 23.28
C PHE A 274 -15.86 14.13 22.69
N ASP A 275 -15.35 15.23 23.23
CA ASP A 275 -14.06 15.80 22.86
C ASP A 275 -12.86 15.08 23.53
N SER A 276 -11.64 15.43 23.14
CA SER A 276 -10.42 14.81 23.66
C SER A 276 -10.15 15.10 25.14
N GLU A 277 -10.60 16.24 25.69
CA GLU A 277 -10.44 16.55 27.12
C GLU A 277 -11.37 15.70 27.97
N GLN A 278 -12.62 15.53 27.52
CA GLN A 278 -13.61 14.67 28.13
C GLN A 278 -13.18 13.21 28.08
N LEU A 279 -12.69 12.72 26.93
CA LEU A 279 -12.15 11.37 26.81
C LEU A 279 -10.98 11.14 27.75
N SER A 280 -10.06 12.11 27.84
CA SER A 280 -8.90 12.01 28.72
C SER A 280 -9.33 11.89 30.19
N THR A 281 -10.35 12.65 30.58
CA THR A 281 -10.94 12.59 31.92
C THR A 281 -11.62 11.25 32.18
N LEU A 282 -12.46 10.78 31.26
CA LEU A 282 -13.25 9.55 31.43
C LEU A 282 -12.35 8.31 31.47
N TYR A 283 -11.33 8.23 30.62
CA TYR A 283 -10.44 7.09 30.55
C TYR A 283 -9.21 7.21 31.46
N ALA A 284 -9.03 8.34 32.15
CA ALA A 284 -7.85 8.64 32.98
C ALA A 284 -6.52 8.44 32.22
N VAL A 285 -6.51 8.84 30.94
CA VAL A 285 -5.34 8.78 30.06
C VAL A 285 -5.21 10.13 29.35
N GLU A 286 -4.10 10.84 29.58
CA GLU A 286 -3.86 12.13 28.95
C GLU A 286 -3.76 12.02 27.42
N HIS A 287 -4.30 13.05 26.74
CA HIS A 287 -4.34 13.14 25.28
C HIS A 287 -5.06 11.94 24.66
N THR A 288 -6.21 11.55 25.20
CA THR A 288 -7.04 10.51 24.59
C THR A 288 -7.85 11.10 23.45
N HIS A 289 -7.76 10.49 22.26
CA HIS A 289 -8.47 10.93 21.07
C HIS A 289 -9.30 9.81 20.46
N TRP A 290 -10.38 10.20 19.78
CA TRP A 290 -11.01 9.33 18.81
C TRP A 290 -10.09 9.11 17.61
N LEU A 291 -10.01 7.86 17.14
CA LEU A 291 -9.54 7.58 15.79
C LEU A 291 -10.46 8.24 14.76
N THR A 292 -9.88 8.60 13.61
CA THR A 292 -10.60 9.31 12.54
C THR A 292 -11.94 8.68 12.17
N GLY A 293 -12.89 9.59 11.88
CA GLY A 293 -14.05 9.45 11.00
C GLY A 293 -14.07 8.23 10.10
N ASP A 294 -13.00 8.11 9.32
CA ASP A 294 -12.91 7.31 8.10
C ASP A 294 -12.64 5.82 8.35
N ILE A 295 -12.15 5.44 9.55
CA ILE A 295 -11.97 4.04 9.93
C ILE A 295 -13.35 3.46 10.29
N THR A 296 -14.05 2.96 9.27
CA THR A 296 -15.42 2.46 9.37
C THR A 296 -15.51 0.97 9.05
N GLN A 297 -16.52 0.30 9.59
CA GLN A 297 -16.80 -1.12 9.34
C GLN A 297 -17.09 -1.40 7.85
N ASP A 298 -17.72 -0.46 7.14
CA ASP A 298 -18.20 -0.69 5.77
C ASP A 298 -17.15 -0.42 4.69
N ARG A 299 -16.12 0.39 4.99
CA ARG A 299 -15.10 0.79 3.99
C ARG A 299 -13.69 0.30 4.31
N VAL A 300 -13.33 0.15 5.59
CA VAL A 300 -11.94 -0.07 6.02
C VAL A 300 -11.82 -1.06 7.19
N ASN A 301 -12.50 -2.20 7.04
CA ASN A 301 -12.57 -3.23 8.07
C ASN A 301 -11.22 -3.90 8.38
N ASP A 302 -10.29 -3.90 7.44
CA ASP A 302 -8.91 -4.37 7.64
C ASP A 302 -8.17 -3.55 8.70
N ILE A 303 -8.19 -2.22 8.61
CA ILE A 303 -7.64 -1.35 9.66
C ILE A 303 -8.37 -1.57 10.98
N ARG A 304 -9.71 -1.61 10.96
CA ARG A 304 -10.51 -1.80 12.18
C ARG A 304 -10.14 -3.11 12.90
N LEU A 305 -9.98 -4.21 12.16
CA LEU A 305 -9.55 -5.49 12.72
C LEU A 305 -8.14 -5.41 13.29
N TYR A 306 -7.22 -4.73 12.61
CA TYR A 306 -5.86 -4.54 13.09
C TYR A 306 -5.82 -3.75 14.39
N VAL A 307 -6.48 -2.58 14.45
CA VAL A 307 -6.46 -1.74 15.67
C VAL A 307 -7.12 -2.44 16.86
N THR A 308 -8.20 -3.20 16.63
CA THR A 308 -8.90 -3.89 17.72
C THR A 308 -8.19 -5.16 18.18
N LYS A 309 -7.61 -5.96 17.26
CA LYS A 309 -7.03 -7.27 17.59
C LYS A 309 -5.53 -7.23 17.88
N GLU A 310 -4.77 -6.40 17.15
CA GLU A 310 -3.31 -6.36 17.24
C GLU A 310 -2.83 -5.22 18.16
N LEU A 311 -3.55 -4.09 18.19
CA LEU A 311 -3.22 -2.93 19.04
C LEU A 311 -4.05 -2.84 20.32
N ASP A 312 -5.01 -3.75 20.53
CA ASP A 312 -5.91 -3.78 21.70
C ASP A 312 -6.68 -2.46 21.93
N ILE A 313 -7.00 -1.75 20.84
CA ILE A 313 -7.78 -0.52 20.91
C ILE A 313 -9.25 -0.90 21.03
N LYS A 314 -9.82 -0.62 22.21
CA LYS A 314 -11.24 -0.88 22.49
C LYS A 314 -12.14 -0.02 21.60
N GLU A 315 -13.10 -0.69 20.97
CA GLU A 315 -14.25 -0.04 20.34
C GLU A 315 -15.26 0.38 21.41
N VAL A 316 -15.59 1.67 21.42
CA VAL A 316 -16.43 2.29 22.45
C VAL A 316 -17.84 2.38 21.94
N HIS A 317 -18.76 1.71 22.64
CA HIS A 317 -20.19 1.88 22.44
C HIS A 317 -20.73 2.98 23.36
N PRO A 318 -21.87 3.60 22.99
CA PRO A 318 -22.53 4.57 23.86
C PRO A 318 -22.74 4.04 25.28
N ARG A 319 -23.25 2.80 25.43
CA ARG A 319 -23.46 2.18 26.74
C ARG A 319 -22.19 2.18 27.61
N ASP A 320 -21.03 1.94 27.00
CA ASP A 320 -19.77 1.83 27.74
C ASP A 320 -19.36 3.19 28.30
N ILE A 321 -19.33 4.23 27.45
CA ILE A 321 -18.91 5.57 27.88
C ILE A 321 -19.94 6.27 28.77
N PHE A 322 -21.24 6.09 28.51
CA PHE A 322 -22.30 6.65 29.36
C PHE A 322 -22.29 6.06 30.77
N SER A 323 -21.85 4.80 30.93
CA SER A 323 -21.69 4.19 32.26
C SER A 323 -20.55 4.78 33.10
N MET A 324 -19.64 5.53 32.46
CA MET A 324 -18.49 6.16 33.11
C MET A 324 -18.79 7.60 33.57
N LEU A 325 -19.95 8.15 33.22
CA LEU A 325 -20.31 9.53 33.58
C LEU A 325 -20.59 9.62 35.08
N THR A 326 -19.63 10.17 35.82
CA THR A 326 -19.76 10.39 37.26
C THR A 326 -20.42 11.74 37.55
N LYS A 327 -20.96 11.92 38.75
CA LYS A 327 -21.50 13.20 39.19
C LYS A 327 -20.48 14.36 39.04
N PRO A 328 -19.23 14.24 39.51
CA PRO A 328 -18.23 15.30 39.31
C PRO A 328 -17.94 15.60 37.83
N PHE A 329 -17.95 14.58 36.98
CA PHE A 329 -17.77 14.79 35.54
C PHE A 329 -18.92 15.63 34.96
N LEU A 330 -20.16 15.25 35.26
CA LEU A 330 -21.37 15.92 34.77
C LEU A 330 -21.47 17.37 35.26
N GLU A 331 -21.14 17.63 36.53
CA GLU A 331 -21.15 18.99 37.12
C GLU A 331 -20.11 19.92 36.49
N ALA A 332 -19.08 19.38 35.82
CA ALA A 332 -18.04 20.17 35.15
C ALA A 332 -18.36 20.48 33.68
N GLN A 333 -19.43 19.90 33.09
CA GLN A 333 -19.77 20.10 31.68
C GLN A 333 -20.66 21.33 31.48
N SER A 334 -20.69 21.86 30.25
CA SER A 334 -21.58 22.97 29.90
C SER A 334 -23.02 22.52 29.71
N ASP A 335 -23.96 23.44 29.89
CA ASP A 335 -25.39 23.19 29.67
C ASP A 335 -25.66 22.77 28.22
N GLU A 336 -24.93 23.33 27.25
CA GLU A 336 -25.03 22.94 25.84
C GLU A 336 -24.64 21.49 25.60
N TRP A 337 -23.55 21.03 26.23
CA TRP A 337 -23.11 19.65 26.11
C TRP A 337 -24.12 18.69 26.76
N ILE A 338 -24.65 19.05 27.94
CA ILE A 338 -25.68 18.26 28.63
C ILE A 338 -26.94 18.14 27.76
N ALA A 339 -27.38 19.22 27.11
CA ALA A 339 -28.49 19.18 26.17
C ALA A 339 -28.21 18.21 25.00
N GLY A 340 -27.01 18.27 24.41
CA GLY A 340 -26.57 17.36 23.35
C GLY A 340 -26.58 15.89 23.78
N VAL A 341 -26.20 15.59 25.03
CA VAL A 341 -26.31 14.24 25.61
C VAL A 341 -27.77 13.76 25.63
N TYR A 342 -28.70 14.58 26.11
CA TYR A 342 -30.11 14.20 26.18
C TYR A 342 -30.72 13.99 24.78
N GLU A 343 -30.35 14.82 23.81
CA GLU A 343 -30.76 14.64 22.41
C GLU A 343 -30.22 13.33 21.85
N PHE A 344 -28.92 13.06 22.02
CA PHE A 344 -28.32 11.80 21.60
C PHE A 344 -29.04 10.57 22.21
N LEU A 345 -29.31 10.60 23.52
CA LEU A 345 -29.99 9.48 24.20
C LEU A 345 -31.43 9.29 23.72
N LYS A 346 -32.16 10.39 23.44
CA LYS A 346 -33.51 10.35 22.89
C LYS A 346 -33.53 9.66 21.52
N ASP A 347 -32.56 9.98 20.66
CA ASP A 347 -32.47 9.40 19.31
C ASP A 347 -32.11 7.90 19.34
N GLN A 348 -31.29 7.48 20.32
CA GLN A 348 -30.99 6.06 20.54
C GLN A 348 -32.22 5.28 21.04
N GLY A 349 -33.06 5.89 21.89
CA GLY A 349 -34.31 5.30 22.38
C GLY A 349 -35.39 5.18 21.29
N GLY A 350 -35.44 6.13 20.36
CA GLY A 350 -36.35 6.09 19.21
C GLY A 350 -36.03 4.96 18.22
N ASN A 351 -34.75 4.68 17.97
CA ASN A 351 -34.34 3.62 17.04
C ASN A 351 -34.58 2.19 17.55
N GLN A 352 -34.63 1.96 18.87
CA GLN A 352 -35.02 0.66 19.40
C GLN A 352 -36.53 0.36 19.26
N ALA A 353 -37.38 1.39 19.21
CA ALA A 353 -38.83 1.22 19.07
C ALA A 353 -39.25 0.82 17.64
N VAL A 354 -38.46 1.16 16.61
CA VAL A 354 -38.81 0.89 15.20
C VAL A 354 -38.41 -0.53 14.75
N VAL A 355 -37.49 -1.21 15.45
CA VAL A 355 -37.03 -2.57 15.10
C VAL A 355 -37.85 -3.67 15.81
N GLY A 356 -38.72 -3.31 16.76
CA GLY A 356 -39.53 -4.26 17.54
C GLY A 356 -40.82 -4.76 16.88
N GLU A 357 -41.18 -4.28 15.68
CA GLU A 357 -42.51 -4.54 15.10
C GLU A 357 -42.54 -5.60 13.99
N HIS A 358 -41.59 -6.54 13.91
CA HIS A 358 -41.75 -7.74 13.07
C HIS A 358 -41.27 -9.01 13.79
N ALA A 359 -42.18 -9.65 14.53
CA ALA A 359 -42.08 -11.06 14.91
C ALA A 359 -43.42 -11.79 14.61
N PRO A 360 -43.39 -13.08 14.25
CA PRO A 360 -44.30 -13.67 13.27
C PRO A 360 -45.61 -14.22 13.85
N ARG A 361 -46.67 -14.18 13.04
CA ARG A 361 -47.94 -14.89 13.29
C ARG A 361 -47.69 -16.40 13.34
N ALA A 362 -47.94 -17.00 14.51
CA ALA A 362 -47.95 -18.42 14.72
C ALA A 362 -49.00 -19.11 13.83
N LEU A 363 -48.56 -20.13 13.08
CA LEU A 363 -49.40 -21.16 12.48
C LEU A 363 -49.98 -22.01 13.62
N GLY A 364 -51.28 -21.83 13.89
CA GLY A 364 -52.06 -22.70 14.76
C GLY A 364 -52.83 -23.71 13.91
N GLU A 365 -52.43 -24.97 14.01
CA GLU A 365 -53.17 -26.15 13.56
C GLU A 365 -54.61 -26.14 14.09
N ARG A 366 -55.58 -26.46 13.23
CA ARG A 366 -56.85 -27.06 13.66
C ARG A 366 -57.23 -28.18 12.70
N HIS A 367 -57.08 -29.41 13.18
CA HIS A 367 -57.98 -30.51 12.83
C HIS A 367 -59.31 -30.31 13.56
N THR A 368 -60.45 -30.40 12.85
CA THR A 368 -61.47 -31.47 12.99
C THR A 368 -62.78 -31.11 12.27
N CYS A 369 -63.19 -32.01 11.36
CA CYS A 369 -64.52 -32.49 10.95
C CYS A 369 -65.78 -31.63 11.12
N HIS A 370 -66.58 -31.51 10.04
CA HIS A 370 -67.81 -32.31 9.86
C HIS A 370 -68.43 -32.15 8.45
N HIS A 371 -68.95 -33.29 7.97
CA HIS A 371 -69.90 -33.60 6.88
C HIS A 371 -70.17 -32.63 5.73
#